data_AF-A0A0P7W6L1-F1
#
_entry.id   AF-A0A0P7W6L1-F1
#
_cell.length_a   1.000
_cell.length_b   1.000
_cell.length_c   1.000
_cell.angle_alpha   90.00
_cell.angle_beta   90.00
_cell.angle_gamma   90.00
#
_symmetry.space_group_name_H-M   'P 1'
#
loop_
_entity.id
_entity.type
_entity.pdbx_description
1 polymer ?
#
loop_
_entity_poly.entity_id
_entity_poly.type
_entity_poly.pdbx_seq_one_letter_code
_entity_poly.pdbx_strand_id
1 'polypeptide(L)' 'LLKISTYGAELSSEACRELGFSSNLLCSSCDLLSQFSLSQLDPFCRQCCQEEAQVEARKHYPGAILEVCG' A
#
# COMPACT_ATOMS: atom_id res chain seq x y z
N LEU A 1 21.35 22.83 6.11
CA LEU A 1 19.99 22.68 5.53
C LEU A 1 19.63 21.19 5.57
N LEU A 2 19.10 20.72 6.70
CA LEU A 2 18.65 19.34 6.85
C LEU A 2 17.25 19.23 6.24
N LYS A 3 17.10 18.44 5.17
CA LYS A 3 15.78 18.06 4.65
C LYS A 3 15.11 17.19 5.71
N ILE A 4 14.22 17.78 6.47
CA ILE A 4 13.28 17.07 7.34
C ILE A 4 12.35 16.34 6.38
N SER A 5 12.62 15.06 6.15
CA SER A 5 11.62 14.18 5.57
C SER A 5 10.51 14.09 6.61
N THR A 6 9.38 14.74 6.32
CA THR A 6 8.16 14.57 7.09
C THR A 6 7.64 13.17 6.78
N TYR A 7 8.29 12.14 7.33
CA TYR A 7 7.65 10.86 7.52
C TYR A 7 6.41 11.19 8.33
N GLY A 8 5.23 10.98 7.73
CA GLY A 8 3.94 11.43 8.26
C GLY A 8 3.88 11.14 9.75
N ALA A 9 3.30 12.04 10.54
CA ALA A 9 3.11 11.82 11.96
C ALA A 9 2.58 10.40 12.16
N GLU A 10 3.47 9.47 12.57
CA GLU A 10 3.10 8.07 12.64
C GLU A 10 2.10 7.99 13.77
N LEU A 11 0.83 7.79 13.41
CA LEU A 11 -0.11 7.24 14.36
C LEU A 11 0.56 5.98 14.90
N SER A 12 0.66 5.87 16.22
CA SER A 12 1.20 4.66 16.85
C SER A 12 0.51 3.44 16.26
N SER A 13 1.21 2.32 16.13
CA SER A 13 0.65 1.09 15.55
C SER A 13 -0.68 0.68 16.21
N GLU A 14 -0.87 1.03 17.49
CA GLU A 14 -2.10 0.86 18.26
C GLU A 14 -3.24 1.75 17.78
N ALA A 15 -2.98 3.03 17.45
CA ALA A 15 -4.00 3.95 16.97
C ALA A 15 -4.52 3.57 15.58
N CYS A 16 -3.64 3.07 14.71
CA CYS A 16 -4.05 2.50 13.42
C CYS A 16 -4.96 1.27 13.61
N ARG A 17 -4.67 0.41 14.60
CA ARG A 17 -5.52 -0.74 14.93
C ARG A 17 -6.87 -0.34 15.51
N GLU A 18 -6.94 0.72 16.33
CA GLU A 18 -8.21 1.25 16.83
C GLU A 18 -9.11 1.82 15.71
N LEU A 19 -8.49 2.39 14.67
CA LEU A 19 -9.19 2.83 13.45
C LEU A 19 -9.58 1.67 12.52
N GLY A 20 -9.16 0.44 12.83
CA GLY A 20 -9.45 -0.75 12.03
C GLY A 20 -8.47 -1.01 10.90
N PHE A 21 -7.35 -0.29 10.84
CA PHE A 21 -6.29 -0.52 9.85
C PHE A 21 -5.33 -1.63 10.30
N SER A 22 -4.84 -2.40 9.33
CA SER A 22 -3.80 -3.42 9.55
C SER A 22 -2.42 -2.76 9.63
N SER A 23 -1.50 -3.36 10.39
CA SER A 23 -0.10 -2.90 10.48
C SER A 23 0.69 -3.07 9.17
N ASN A 24 0.16 -3.86 8.22
CA ASN A 24 0.77 -4.12 6.91
C ASN A 24 -0.03 -3.43 5.78
N LEU A 25 -0.72 -2.33 6.08
CA LEU A 25 -1.54 -1.62 5.11
C LEU A 25 -0.65 -0.99 4.03
N LEU A 26 -0.98 -1.20 2.75
CA LEU A 26 -0.26 -0.61 1.63
C LEU A 26 -0.95 0.68 1.17
N CYS A 27 -0.18 1.71 0.79
CA CYS A 27 -0.79 3.00 0.45
C CYS A 27 -1.70 2.97 -0.79
N SER A 28 -1.52 2.05 -1.74
CA SER A 28 -2.50 1.80 -2.82
C SER A 28 -3.89 1.40 -2.32
N SER A 29 -3.98 0.80 -1.13
CA SER A 29 -5.27 0.41 -0.53
C SER A 29 -6.08 1.63 -0.10
N CYS A 30 -5.42 2.76 0.17
CA CYS A 30 -6.12 4.00 0.51
C CYS A 30 -6.91 4.55 -0.68
N ASP A 31 -6.41 4.40 -1.90
CA ASP A 31 -7.10 4.86 -3.11
C ASP A 31 -8.40 4.07 -3.36
N LEU A 32 -8.44 2.80 -2.90
CA LEU A 32 -9.62 1.95 -2.98
C LEU A 32 -10.76 2.39 -2.04
N LEU A 33 -10.47 3.09 -0.93
CA LEU A 33 -11.49 3.54 0.03
C LEU A 33 -12.58 4.40 -0.62
N SER A 34 -12.21 5.17 -1.64
CA SER A 34 -13.14 6.01 -2.41
C SER A 34 -14.27 5.19 -3.07
N GLN A 35 -13.97 3.97 -3.52
CA GLN A 35 -14.93 3.07 -4.18
C GLN A 35 -15.98 2.54 -3.21
N PHE A 36 -15.67 2.50 -1.91
CA PHE A 36 -16.57 2.02 -0.87
C PHE A 36 -17.27 3.16 -0.11
N SER A 37 -17.19 4.40 -0.62
CA SER A 37 -17.68 5.59 0.08
C SER A 37 -17.02 5.83 1.45
N LEU A 38 -15.76 5.39 1.61
CA LEU A 38 -14.95 5.56 2.82
C LEU A 38 -13.88 6.66 2.66
N SER A 39 -14.11 7.62 1.77
CA SER A 39 -13.16 8.69 1.44
C SER A 39 -12.76 9.55 2.65
N GLN A 40 -13.61 9.66 3.67
CA GLN A 40 -13.28 10.32 4.94
C GLN A 40 -12.14 9.65 5.73
N LEU A 41 -11.85 8.37 5.46
CA LEU A 41 -10.76 7.62 6.09
C LEU A 41 -9.42 7.77 5.36
N ASP A 42 -9.39 8.31 4.13
CA ASP A 42 -8.17 8.52 3.34
C ASP A 42 -7.04 9.23 4.11
N PRO A 43 -7.27 10.35 4.82
CA PRO A 43 -6.18 11.02 5.56
C PRO A 43 -5.60 10.15 6.68
N PHE A 44 -6.43 9.34 7.35
CA PHE A 44 -5.99 8.43 8.40
C PHE A 44 -5.29 7.19 7.82
N CYS A 45 -5.79 6.69 6.69
CA CYS A 45 -5.18 5.58 5.96
C CYS A 45 -3.75 5.92 5.54
N ARG A 46 -3.52 7.14 5.02
CA ARG A 46 -2.20 7.63 4.61
C ARG A 46 -1.22 7.84 5.76
N GLN A 47 -1.71 7.95 7.00
CA GLN A 47 -0.88 8.00 8.20
C GLN A 47 -0.50 6.60 8.73
N CYS A 48 -1.19 5.56 8.27
CA CYS A 48 -1.03 4.18 8.73
C CYS A 48 -0.46 3.23 7.66
N CYS A 49 -0.35 3.68 6.41
CA CYS A 49 0.09 2.85 5.30
C CYS A 49 1.61 2.88 5.11
N GLN A 50 2.14 1.78 4.60
CA GLN A 50 3.50 1.68 4.09
C GLN A 50 3.53 1.92 2.59
N GLU A 51 4.50 2.72 2.16
CA GLU A 51 4.80 2.86 0.75
C GLU A 51 5.17 1.50 0.18
N GLU A 52 4.53 1.17 -0.93
CA GLU A 52 4.88 -0.03 -1.66
C GLU A 52 6.25 0.20 -2.28
N ALA A 53 7.20 -0.68 -1.96
CA ALA A 53 8.40 -0.78 -2.76
C ALA A 53 7.94 -0.97 -4.21
N GLN A 54 8.38 -0.07 -5.09
CA GLN A 54 8.17 -0.19 -6.53
C GLN A 54 8.51 -1.63 -6.88
N VAL A 55 7.49 -2.43 -7.22
CA VAL A 55 7.70 -3.79 -7.73
C VAL A 55 8.56 -3.55 -8.95
N GLU A 56 9.85 -3.87 -8.85
CA GLU A 56 10.81 -3.77 -9.93
C GLU A 56 10.08 -4.25 -11.18
N ALA A 57 9.94 -3.35 -12.16
CA ALA A 57 9.14 -3.56 -13.35
C ALA A 57 9.28 -5.03 -13.76
N ARG A 58 8.18 -5.80 -13.60
CA ARG A 58 8.19 -7.26 -13.74
C ARG A 58 9.06 -7.61 -14.92
N LYS A 59 10.22 -8.23 -14.67
CA LYS A 59 11.08 -8.69 -15.76
C LYS A 59 10.21 -9.63 -16.58
N HIS A 60 9.79 -9.18 -17.76
CA HIS A 60 9.03 -10.02 -18.69
C HIS A 60 10.00 -11.10 -19.14
N TYR A 61 9.90 -12.29 -18.54
CA TYR A 61 10.59 -13.46 -19.04
C TYR A 61 9.91 -13.89 -20.35
N PRO A 62 10.67 -14.34 -21.36
CA PRO A 62 10.08 -14.88 -22.58
C PRO A 62 9.08 -15.97 -22.22
N GLY A 63 7.92 -15.97 -22.88
CA GLY A 63 6.84 -16.92 -22.61
C GLY A 63 7.26 -18.38 -22.85
N ALA A 64 6.66 -19.31 -22.10
CA ALA A 64 6.84 -20.74 -22.30
C ALA A 64 5.63 -21.35 -23.03
N ILE A 65 5.89 -22.28 -23.95
CA ILE A 65 4.86 -23.07 -24.63
C ILE A 65 4.69 -24.39 -23.88
N LEU A 66 3.46 -24.74 -23.50
CA LEU A 66 3.13 -26.03 -22.93
C LEU A 66 2.68 -26.98 -24.05
N GLU A 67 3.54 -27.94 -24.41
CA GLU A 67 3.19 -29.00 -25.35
C GLU A 67 2.61 -30.22 -24.61
N VAL A 68 1.55 -30.80 -25.15
CA VAL A 68 0.95 -32.04 -24.63
C VAL A 68 1.21 -33.13 -25.67
N CYS A 69 1.96 -34.18 -25.30
CA CYS A 69 2.15 -35.33 -26.18
C CYS A 69 0.88 -36.19 -26.18
N GLY A 70 0.36 -36.48 -27.37
CA GLY A 70 -0.73 -37.42 -27.62
C GLY A 70 -0.24 -38.83 -27.92
#